data_AF-A0A8H4FD93-F1
#
_entry.id   AF-A0A8H4FD93-F1
#
_cell.length_a   1.000
_cell.length_b   1.000
_cell.length_c   1.000
_cell.angle_alpha   90.00
_cell.angle_beta   90.00
_cell.angle_gamma   90.00
#
_symmetry.space_group_name_H-M   'P 1'
#
loop_
_entity.id
_entity.type
_entity.pdbx_description
1 polymer ?
#
loop_
_entity_poly.entity_id
_entity_poly.type
_entity_poly.pdbx_seq_one_letter_code
_entity_poly.pdbx_strand_id
1 'polypeptide(L)'
;MSDVGAKPNDKAFAQVPSIADGQQVEQKPFTVWTAMGIGHSITNTAVGIIVGLSTGINFGGAPVFFYGFILMAIVGFAVAISLGELASALPHSAGQYYWVAVLGPPSIRRPLSYLTGVITWASAVCVSASVCLVVTLSIFSMVAIANPGFVYQPSMGFIGFQSINILASGFNFFERLLPWVSKTLLLYTCSMVFAVFVDLLAGRSEKQTAQNFFAEMYNVSGWPNGVAFLIGLSPTN
;
A
#
# COMPACT_ATOMS: atom_id res chain seq x y z
N MET A 1 -32.72 -51.49 11.89
CA MET A 1 -31.39 -52.12 11.90
C MET A 1 -30.42 -51.13 11.27
N SER A 2 -29.41 -50.75 12.06
CA SER A 2 -28.25 -49.89 11.77
C SER A 2 -28.48 -48.48 11.25
N ASP A 3 -28.70 -47.56 12.20
CA ASP A 3 -28.01 -46.27 12.24
C ASP A 3 -26.50 -46.48 12.01
N VAL A 4 -25.95 -45.85 10.96
CA VAL A 4 -24.50 -45.71 10.77
C VAL A 4 -24.19 -44.22 10.82
N GLY A 5 -23.50 -43.85 11.91
CA GLY A 5 -23.23 -42.49 12.36
C GLY A 5 -22.69 -41.53 11.30
N ALA A 6 -23.50 -40.54 10.95
CA ALA A 6 -22.99 -39.25 10.49
C ALA A 6 -22.47 -38.48 11.72
N LYS A 7 -21.19 -38.10 11.70
CA LYS A 7 -20.55 -37.33 12.77
C LYS A 7 -21.37 -36.04 13.05
N PRO A 8 -21.52 -35.62 14.32
CA PRO A 8 -22.34 -34.45 14.68
C PRO A 8 -21.86 -33.13 14.02
N ASN A 9 -20.60 -33.10 13.57
CA ASN A 9 -19.95 -31.89 13.04
C ASN A 9 -20.27 -31.57 11.58
N ASP A 10 -20.86 -32.49 10.80
CA ASP A 10 -21.21 -32.21 9.41
C ASP A 10 -22.54 -31.45 9.27
N LYS A 11 -23.47 -31.63 10.21
CA LYS A 11 -24.75 -30.90 10.22
C LYS A 11 -24.62 -29.46 10.72
N ALA A 12 -23.59 -29.15 11.52
CA ALA A 12 -23.30 -27.79 11.99
C ALA A 12 -22.78 -26.86 10.86
N PHE A 13 -22.38 -27.41 9.71
CA PHE A 13 -21.83 -26.64 8.58
C PHE A 13 -22.58 -26.83 7.26
N ALA A 14 -23.50 -27.80 7.18
CA ALA A 14 -24.61 -27.74 6.23
C ALA A 14 -25.56 -26.56 6.55
N GLN A 15 -25.50 -26.04 7.78
CA GLN A 15 -26.03 -24.75 8.21
C GLN A 15 -24.89 -23.76 8.48
N VAL A 16 -24.01 -23.50 7.50
CA VAL A 16 -23.72 -22.08 7.30
C VAL A 16 -25.05 -21.56 6.78
N PRO A 17 -25.79 -20.71 7.52
CA PRO A 17 -27.06 -20.22 7.02
C PRO A 17 -26.80 -19.72 5.60
N SER A 18 -27.71 -19.99 4.67
CA SER A 18 -27.79 -19.14 3.50
C SER A 18 -28.03 -17.73 4.05
N ILE A 19 -26.97 -16.97 4.32
CA ILE A 19 -27.04 -15.57 4.78
C ILE A 19 -27.46 -14.66 3.60
N ALA A 20 -28.13 -15.25 2.60
CA ALA A 20 -28.87 -14.53 1.58
C ALA A 20 -30.26 -14.12 2.08
N ASP A 21 -30.80 -14.78 3.12
CA ASP A 21 -32.06 -14.37 3.74
C ASP A 21 -31.80 -13.30 4.81
N GLY A 22 -31.84 -12.04 4.39
CA GLY A 22 -32.02 -10.91 5.29
C GLY A 22 -30.84 -9.95 5.46
N GLN A 23 -29.86 -9.92 4.54
CA GLN A 23 -28.95 -8.77 4.46
C GLN A 23 -29.76 -7.55 4.01
N GLN A 24 -30.30 -6.81 4.99
CA GLN A 24 -30.77 -5.45 4.79
C GLN A 24 -29.65 -4.70 4.06
N VAL A 25 -29.95 -4.20 2.87
CA VAL A 25 -29.06 -3.31 2.12
C VAL A 25 -28.98 -2.04 2.95
N GLU A 26 -28.05 -2.01 3.90
CA GLU A 26 -27.72 -0.83 4.69
C GLU A 26 -27.39 0.30 3.70
N GLN A 27 -28.05 1.46 3.85
CA GLN A 27 -27.88 2.57 2.94
C GLN A 27 -26.39 2.89 2.83
N LYS A 28 -25.82 2.77 1.62
CA LYS A 28 -24.39 3.03 1.39
C LYS A 28 -24.03 4.42 1.93
N PRO A 29 -23.24 4.52 3.01
CA PRO A 29 -22.88 5.82 3.58
C PRO A 29 -21.87 6.59 2.70
N PHE A 30 -21.40 5.96 1.62
CA PHE A 30 -20.37 6.48 0.73
C PHE A 30 -20.87 6.63 -0.71
N THR A 31 -20.67 7.81 -1.28
CA THR A 31 -20.77 8.04 -2.73
C THR A 31 -19.53 7.46 -3.42
N VAL A 32 -19.63 7.10 -4.71
CA VAL A 32 -18.49 6.60 -5.51
C VAL A 32 -17.28 7.54 -5.41
N TRP A 33 -17.50 8.86 -5.42
CA TRP A 33 -16.47 9.87 -5.23
C TRP A 33 -15.78 9.80 -3.86
N THR A 34 -16.55 9.58 -2.79
CA THR A 34 -15.99 9.44 -1.44
C THR A 34 -15.21 8.13 -1.31
N ALA A 35 -15.69 7.04 -1.92
CA ALA A 35 -15.00 5.75 -1.93
C ALA A 35 -13.65 5.84 -2.67
N MET A 36 -13.61 6.49 -3.84
CA MET A 36 -12.36 6.76 -4.58
C MET A 36 -11.39 7.63 -3.77
N GLY A 37 -11.90 8.67 -3.11
CA GLY A 37 -11.09 9.56 -2.26
C GLY A 37 -10.46 8.84 -1.06
N ILE A 38 -11.23 7.97 -0.38
CA ILE A 38 -10.72 7.13 0.71
C ILE A 38 -9.67 6.15 0.18
N GLY A 39 -9.94 5.48 -0.95
CA GLY A 39 -8.98 4.57 -1.59
C GLY A 39 -7.65 5.25 -1.91
N HIS A 40 -7.69 6.43 -2.55
CA HIS A 40 -6.49 7.21 -2.85
C HIS A 40 -5.73 7.64 -1.58
N SER A 41 -6.46 8.02 -0.53
CA SER A 41 -5.87 8.44 0.76
C SER A 41 -5.12 7.29 1.45
N ILE A 42 -5.64 6.06 1.38
CA ILE A 42 -5.01 4.87 1.99
C ILE A 42 -3.71 4.53 1.28
N THR A 43 -3.66 4.63 -0.06
CA THR A 43 -2.47 4.26 -0.84
C THR A 43 -1.36 5.31 -0.79
N ASN A 44 -1.67 6.58 -0.45
CA ASN A 44 -0.73 7.70 -0.35
C ASN A 44 0.36 7.70 -1.46
N THR A 45 -0.08 7.62 -2.71
CA THR A 45 0.78 7.34 -3.88
C THR A 45 1.94 8.34 -4.03
N ALA A 46 1.75 9.60 -3.66
CA ALA A 46 2.77 10.63 -3.82
C ALA A 46 4.03 10.36 -2.99
N VAL A 47 3.89 9.93 -1.74
CA VAL A 47 5.04 9.57 -0.89
C VAL A 47 5.74 8.32 -1.45
N GLY A 48 4.97 7.35 -1.94
CA GLY A 48 5.50 6.17 -2.62
C GLY A 48 6.35 6.52 -3.84
N ILE A 49 5.92 7.49 -4.65
CA ILE A 49 6.70 7.97 -5.80
C ILE A 49 8.01 8.62 -5.35
N ILE A 50 7.97 9.48 -4.32
CA ILE A 50 9.18 10.17 -3.82
C ILE A 50 10.20 9.16 -3.28
N VAL A 51 9.75 8.18 -2.50
CA VAL A 51 10.61 7.13 -1.94
C VAL A 51 11.14 6.20 -3.03
N GLY A 52 10.32 5.89 -4.04
CA GLY A 52 10.75 5.10 -5.20
C GLY A 52 11.71 5.87 -6.11
N LEU A 53 11.61 7.20 -6.15
CA LEU A 53 12.41 8.08 -7.00
C LEU A 53 13.91 7.89 -6.77
N SER A 54 14.32 7.79 -5.50
CA SER A 54 15.72 7.58 -5.14
C SER A 54 16.27 6.27 -5.70
N THR A 55 15.52 5.18 -5.62
CA THR A 55 15.94 3.86 -6.12
C THR A 55 15.95 3.84 -7.65
N GLY A 56 14.85 4.23 -8.31
CA GLY A 56 14.75 4.10 -9.76
C GLY A 56 15.71 5.02 -10.54
N ILE A 57 16.13 6.16 -9.98
CA ILE A 57 17.13 7.03 -10.64
C ILE A 57 18.47 6.29 -10.74
N ASN A 58 18.85 5.51 -9.73
CA ASN A 58 20.10 4.78 -9.70
C ASN A 58 20.08 3.49 -10.58
N PHE A 59 18.92 2.92 -10.83
CA PHE A 59 18.80 1.59 -11.47
C PHE A 59 18.20 1.62 -12.89
N GLY A 60 18.11 2.79 -13.51
CA GLY A 60 17.80 2.93 -14.94
C GLY A 60 17.21 4.28 -15.34
N GLY A 61 17.15 5.25 -14.42
CA GLY A 61 16.84 6.64 -14.72
C GLY A 61 15.37 6.89 -15.07
N ALA A 62 15.11 7.95 -15.84
CA ALA A 62 13.76 8.35 -16.23
C ALA A 62 12.95 7.28 -17.00
N PRO A 63 13.55 6.47 -17.90
CA PRO A 63 12.82 5.41 -18.61
C PRO A 63 12.18 4.36 -17.67
N VAL A 64 12.88 3.98 -16.59
CA VAL A 64 12.36 2.99 -15.63
C VAL A 64 11.09 3.50 -14.95
N PHE A 65 11.06 4.78 -14.55
CA PHE A 65 9.85 5.35 -13.94
C PHE A 65 8.69 5.39 -14.92
N PHE A 66 8.92 5.84 -16.14
CA PHE A 66 7.84 6.01 -17.10
C PHE A 66 7.24 4.66 -17.54
N TYR A 67 8.08 3.75 -18.02
CA TYR A 67 7.62 2.45 -18.49
C TYR A 67 7.22 1.53 -17.32
N GLY A 68 7.93 1.61 -16.20
CA GLY A 68 7.59 0.87 -14.98
C GLY A 68 6.24 1.31 -14.41
N PHE A 69 5.95 2.62 -14.39
CA PHE A 69 4.64 3.12 -13.95
C PHE A 69 3.49 2.60 -14.83
N ILE A 70 3.65 2.64 -16.16
CA ILE A 70 2.63 2.11 -17.09
C ILE A 70 2.42 0.61 -16.86
N LEU A 71 3.51 -0.17 -16.74
CA LEU A 71 3.43 -1.60 -16.50
C LEU A 71 2.71 -1.92 -15.18
N MET A 72 3.08 -1.23 -14.09
CA MET A 72 2.44 -1.41 -12.79
C MET A 72 0.98 -0.94 -12.78
N ALA A 73 0.65 0.12 -13.52
CA ALA A 73 -0.72 0.57 -13.67
C ALA A 73 -1.59 -0.50 -14.34
N ILE A 74 -1.13 -1.10 -15.44
CA ILE A 74 -1.87 -2.17 -16.13
C ILE A 74 -2.12 -3.37 -15.20
N VAL A 75 -1.09 -3.82 -14.49
CA VAL A 75 -1.21 -4.93 -13.52
C VAL A 75 -2.15 -4.55 -12.38
N GLY A 76 -2.01 -3.34 -11.83
CA GLY A 76 -2.88 -2.81 -10.78
C GLY A 76 -4.34 -2.71 -11.21
N PHE A 77 -4.61 -2.27 -12.44
CA PHE A 77 -5.97 -2.24 -13.01
C PHE A 77 -6.55 -3.64 -13.16
N ALA A 78 -5.78 -4.62 -13.66
CA ALA A 78 -6.24 -5.99 -13.78
C ALA A 78 -6.63 -6.59 -12.41
N VAL A 79 -5.83 -6.34 -11.38
CA VAL A 79 -6.13 -6.74 -10.00
C VAL A 79 -7.36 -6.01 -9.47
N ALA A 80 -7.48 -4.70 -9.71
CA ALA A 80 -8.61 -3.90 -9.25
C ALA A 80 -9.94 -4.35 -9.89
N ILE A 81 -9.95 -4.66 -11.19
CA ILE A 81 -11.12 -5.22 -11.89
C ILE A 81 -11.50 -6.56 -11.28
N SER A 82 -10.54 -7.48 -11.11
CA SER A 82 -10.79 -8.81 -10.55
C SER A 82 -11.35 -8.74 -9.13
N LEU A 83 -10.83 -7.83 -8.30
CA LEU A 83 -11.30 -7.62 -6.93
C LEU A 83 -12.67 -6.90 -6.91
N GLY A 84 -12.92 -6.01 -7.86
CA GLY A 84 -14.19 -5.31 -8.05
C GLY A 84 -15.33 -6.26 -8.39
N GLU A 85 -15.09 -7.22 -9.29
CA GLU A 85 -16.04 -8.30 -9.60
C GLU A 85 -16.38 -9.11 -8.35
N LEU A 86 -15.38 -9.46 -7.55
CA LEU A 86 -15.56 -10.22 -6.31
C LEU A 86 -16.36 -9.42 -5.26
N ALA A 87 -16.06 -8.12 -5.12
CA ALA A 87 -16.76 -7.22 -4.21
C ALA A 87 -18.22 -6.96 -4.62
N SER A 88 -18.51 -6.99 -5.93
CA SER A 88 -19.87 -6.85 -6.45
C SER A 88 -20.67 -8.14 -6.31
N ALA A 89 -20.05 -9.31 -6.53
CA ALA A 89 -20.71 -10.61 -6.44
C ALA A 89 -20.94 -11.07 -4.99
N LEU A 90 -19.99 -10.77 -4.09
CA LEU A 90 -19.99 -11.19 -2.69
C LEU A 90 -19.81 -9.99 -1.76
N PRO A 91 -20.82 -9.10 -1.66
CA PRO A 91 -20.76 -7.90 -0.83
C PRO A 91 -20.85 -8.29 0.64
N HIS A 92 -19.70 -8.35 1.32
CA HIS A 92 -19.65 -8.71 2.74
C HIS A 92 -18.60 -7.88 3.48
N SER A 93 -18.92 -7.46 4.71
CA SER A 93 -18.06 -6.60 5.54
C SER A 93 -16.73 -7.25 5.93
N ALA A 94 -16.66 -8.58 5.89
CA ALA A 94 -15.45 -9.34 6.16
C ALA A 94 -14.46 -9.40 4.97
N GLY A 95 -14.81 -8.88 3.79
CA GLY A 95 -13.85 -8.66 2.70
C GLY A 95 -13.08 -9.91 2.24
N GLN A 96 -11.75 -9.80 2.12
CA GLN A 96 -10.90 -10.80 1.46
C GLN A 96 -10.93 -12.19 2.10
N TYR A 97 -10.91 -12.29 3.43
CA TYR A 97 -10.92 -13.60 4.10
C TYR A 97 -12.28 -14.31 4.00
N TYR A 98 -13.38 -13.54 3.85
CA TYR A 98 -14.70 -14.10 3.52
C TYR A 98 -14.72 -14.68 2.10
N TRP A 99 -14.20 -13.95 1.11
CA TRP A 99 -14.14 -14.44 -0.26
C TRP A 99 -13.36 -15.76 -0.37
N VAL A 100 -12.26 -15.90 0.38
CA VAL A 100 -11.50 -17.16 0.47
C VAL A 100 -12.29 -18.29 1.13
N ALA A 101 -13.11 -17.98 2.14
CA ALA A 101 -13.96 -18.99 2.79
C ALA A 101 -15.09 -19.51 1.89
N VAL A 102 -15.61 -18.65 1.01
CA VAL A 102 -16.71 -18.98 0.07
C VAL A 102 -16.20 -19.69 -1.17
N LEU A 103 -15.09 -19.22 -1.76
CA LEU A 103 -14.54 -19.76 -3.01
C LEU A 103 -13.59 -20.94 -2.78
N GLY A 104 -13.08 -21.11 -1.56
CA GLY A 104 -12.13 -22.16 -1.22
C GLY A 104 -12.75 -23.57 -1.22
N PRO A 105 -11.98 -24.60 -1.58
CA PRO A 105 -12.47 -25.98 -1.57
C PRO A 105 -12.89 -26.42 -0.16
N PRO A 106 -13.95 -27.26 -0.03
CA PRO A 106 -14.61 -27.53 1.26
C PRO A 106 -13.68 -28.13 2.32
N SER A 107 -12.64 -28.86 1.90
CA SER A 107 -11.67 -29.47 2.80
C SER A 107 -10.69 -28.49 3.44
N ILE A 108 -10.40 -27.34 2.80
CA ILE A 108 -9.35 -26.40 3.25
C ILE A 108 -9.82 -24.94 3.34
N ARG A 109 -11.10 -24.64 3.09
CA ARG A 109 -11.64 -23.27 3.16
C ARG A 109 -11.41 -22.57 4.51
N ARG A 110 -11.51 -23.29 5.63
CA ARG A 110 -11.30 -22.73 6.98
C ARG A 110 -9.84 -22.34 7.25
N PRO A 111 -8.85 -23.24 7.09
CA PRO A 111 -7.45 -22.85 7.28
C PRO A 111 -7.00 -21.78 6.28
N LEU A 112 -7.47 -21.81 5.03
CA LEU A 112 -7.14 -20.77 4.05
C LEU A 112 -7.69 -19.39 4.42
N SER A 113 -8.95 -19.31 4.89
CA SER A 113 -9.55 -18.05 5.34
C SER A 113 -8.81 -17.49 6.56
N TYR A 114 -8.48 -18.35 7.53
CA TYR A 114 -7.71 -17.96 8.71
C TYR A 114 -6.30 -17.45 8.33
N LEU A 115 -5.61 -18.19 7.46
CA LEU A 115 -4.29 -17.79 6.97
C LEU A 115 -4.33 -16.44 6.26
N THR A 116 -5.35 -16.22 5.42
CA THR A 116 -5.56 -14.93 4.74
C THR A 116 -5.72 -13.81 5.75
N GLY A 117 -6.56 -13.99 6.78
CA GLY A 117 -6.75 -12.99 7.83
C GLY A 117 -5.46 -12.69 8.61
N VAL A 118 -4.69 -13.72 8.98
CA VAL A 118 -3.41 -13.55 9.69
C VAL A 118 -2.39 -12.82 8.82
N ILE A 119 -2.29 -13.15 7.52
CA ILE A 119 -1.38 -12.48 6.58
C ILE A 119 -1.78 -11.02 6.40
N THR A 120 -3.07 -10.72 6.24
CA THR A 120 -3.56 -9.34 6.13
C THR A 120 -3.21 -8.54 7.38
N TRP A 121 -3.43 -9.09 8.57
CA TRP A 121 -3.06 -8.42 9.82
C TRP A 121 -1.55 -8.22 9.95
N ALA A 122 -0.74 -9.26 9.68
CA ALA A 122 0.72 -9.16 9.71
C ALA A 122 1.24 -8.12 8.72
N SER A 123 0.65 -8.05 7.53
CA SER A 123 0.99 -7.05 6.52
C SER A 123 0.72 -5.62 7.01
N ALA A 124 -0.41 -5.39 7.69
CA ALA A 124 -0.74 -4.09 8.25
C ALA A 124 0.27 -3.65 9.34
N VAL A 125 0.71 -4.59 10.18
CA VAL A 125 1.76 -4.34 11.18
C VAL A 125 3.10 -4.02 10.51
N CYS A 126 3.51 -4.80 9.52
CA CYS A 126 4.76 -4.57 8.78
C CYS A 126 4.75 -3.22 8.04
N VAL A 127 3.65 -2.85 7.39
CA VAL A 127 3.50 -1.56 6.72
C VAL A 127 3.58 -0.41 7.72
N SER A 128 2.88 -0.53 8.86
CA SER A 128 2.95 0.48 9.93
C SER A 128 4.37 0.67 10.46
N ALA A 129 5.10 -0.42 10.71
CA ALA A 129 6.49 -0.38 11.12
C ALA A 129 7.39 0.25 10.04
N SER A 130 7.21 -0.12 8.77
CA SER A 130 7.96 0.46 7.65
C SER A 130 7.77 1.99 7.57
N VAL A 131 6.53 2.47 7.68
CA VAL A 131 6.24 3.92 7.65
C VAL A 131 6.88 4.65 8.83
N CYS A 132 6.81 4.09 10.05
CA CYS A 132 7.46 4.69 11.22
C CYS A 132 8.97 4.83 11.00
N LEU A 133 9.61 3.82 10.42
CA LEU A 133 11.03 3.83 10.11
C LEU A 133 11.38 4.88 9.05
N VAL A 134 10.62 4.98 7.96
CA VAL A 134 10.83 5.99 6.91
C VAL A 134 10.74 7.41 7.47
N VAL A 135 9.75 7.68 8.34
CA VAL A 135 9.59 8.99 8.98
C VAL A 135 10.80 9.32 9.85
N THR A 136 11.24 8.37 10.69
CA THR A 136 12.43 8.56 11.54
C THR A 136 13.69 8.83 10.71
N LEU A 137 13.94 8.05 9.66
CA LEU A 137 15.08 8.26 8.77
C LEU A 137 15.01 9.60 8.05
N SER A 138 13.81 10.03 7.65
CA SER A 138 13.60 11.34 7.03
C SER A 138 13.97 12.48 7.97
N ILE A 139 13.59 12.39 9.25
CA ILE A 139 13.95 13.38 10.28
C ILE A 139 15.47 13.45 10.45
N PHE A 140 16.14 12.30 10.61
CA PHE A 140 17.60 12.28 10.76
C PHE A 140 18.33 12.75 9.49
N SER A 141 17.78 12.48 8.31
CA SER A 141 18.31 13.00 7.05
C SER A 141 18.26 14.52 7.01
N MET A 142 17.17 15.14 7.49
CA MET A 142 17.07 16.60 7.59
C MET A 142 18.06 17.18 8.60
N VAL A 143 18.25 16.52 9.76
CA VAL A 143 19.22 16.95 10.79
C VAL A 143 20.64 16.87 10.27
N ALA A 144 20.99 15.82 9.52
CA ALA A 144 22.30 15.65 8.92
C ALA A 144 22.62 16.76 7.90
N ILE A 145 21.64 17.22 7.13
CA ILE A 145 21.79 18.35 6.20
C ILE A 145 22.00 19.66 6.96
N ALA A 146 21.28 19.87 8.07
CA ALA A 146 21.38 21.09 8.87
C ALA A 146 22.68 21.18 9.68
N ASN A 147 23.26 20.06 10.10
CA ASN A 147 24.45 19.99 10.95
C ASN A 147 25.52 19.07 10.33
N PRO A 148 26.53 19.62 9.64
CA PRO A 148 27.56 18.83 8.95
C PRO A 148 28.42 17.93 9.85
N GLY A 149 28.44 18.20 11.17
CA GLY A 149 29.16 17.39 12.16
C GLY A 149 28.33 16.26 12.80
N PHE A 150 27.08 16.07 12.38
CA PHE A 150 26.20 15.06 12.96
C PHE A 150 26.51 13.67 12.38
N VAL A 151 26.94 12.74 13.23
CA VAL A 151 27.16 11.34 12.86
C VAL A 151 25.96 10.51 13.29
N TYR A 152 25.25 9.96 12.31
CA TYR A 152 24.13 9.07 12.56
C TYR A 152 24.59 7.77 13.23
N GLN A 153 24.01 7.44 14.39
CA GLN A 153 24.24 6.18 15.08
C GLN A 153 22.97 5.29 15.01
N PRO A 154 23.11 3.97 14.83
CA PRO A 154 21.95 3.06 14.76
C PRO A 154 21.04 3.10 15.99
N SER A 155 21.59 3.39 17.18
CA SER A 155 20.84 3.57 18.42
C SER A 155 19.86 4.75 18.36
N MET A 156 20.24 5.84 17.68
CA MET A 156 19.37 7.01 17.47
C MET A 156 18.18 6.65 16.57
N GLY A 157 18.44 5.85 15.53
CA GLY A 157 17.40 5.30 14.65
C GLY A 157 16.39 4.44 15.42
N PHE A 158 16.87 3.54 16.27
CA PHE A 158 15.99 2.68 17.09
C PHE A 158 15.12 3.50 18.05
N ILE A 159 15.73 4.45 18.77
CA ILE A 159 15.00 5.31 19.71
C ILE A 159 13.97 6.17 18.95
N GLY A 160 14.37 6.79 17.84
CA GLY A 160 13.49 7.60 17.01
C GLY A 160 12.32 6.80 16.45
N PHE A 161 12.57 5.57 15.99
CA PHE A 161 11.54 4.65 15.51
C PHE A 161 10.54 4.34 16.63
N GLN A 162 11.02 3.99 17.82
CA GLN A 162 10.15 3.65 18.95
C GLN A 162 9.33 4.86 19.42
N SER A 163 9.92 6.07 19.43
CA SER A 163 9.21 7.31 19.76
C SER A 163 8.08 7.61 18.78
N ILE A 164 8.33 7.51 17.47
CA ILE A 164 7.29 7.71 16.44
C ILE A 164 6.20 6.64 16.54
N ASN A 165 6.57 5.38 16.83
CA ASN A 165 5.61 4.30 16.99
C ASN A 165 4.67 4.52 18.19
N ILE A 166 5.21 4.94 19.35
CA ILE A 166 4.42 5.28 20.54
C ILE A 166 3.49 6.47 20.25
N LEU A 167 4.00 7.50 19.57
CA LEU A 167 3.20 8.66 19.18
C LEU A 167 2.04 8.26 18.26
N ALA A 168 2.31 7.46 17.23
CA ALA A 168 1.31 6.95 16.30
C ALA A 168 0.25 6.09 17.03
N SER A 169 0.67 5.23 17.95
CA SER A 169 -0.23 4.45 18.81
C SER A 169 -1.11 5.36 19.68
N GLY A 170 -0.53 6.44 20.24
CA GLY A 170 -1.26 7.48 20.96
C GLY A 170 -2.39 8.10 20.14
N PHE A 171 -2.14 8.43 18.87
CA PHE A 171 -3.16 8.96 17.97
C PHE A 171 -4.28 7.95 17.66
N ASN A 172 -4.01 6.64 17.70
CA ASN A 172 -5.04 5.63 17.49
C ASN A 172 -6.09 5.59 18.61
N PHE A 173 -5.77 6.04 19.83
CA PHE A 173 -6.75 6.18 20.91
C PHE A 173 -7.74 7.33 20.69
N PHE A 174 -7.42 8.30 19.84
CA PHE A 174 -8.26 9.46 19.55
C PHE A 174 -8.96 9.30 18.19
N GLU A 175 -9.89 8.35 18.12
CA GLU A 175 -10.63 7.99 16.89
C GLU A 175 -11.31 9.19 16.20
N ARG A 176 -11.72 10.21 16.96
CA ARG A 176 -12.36 11.42 16.44
C ARG A 176 -11.41 12.35 15.69
N LEU A 177 -10.11 12.30 15.96
CA LEU A 177 -9.11 13.16 15.33
C LEU A 177 -8.63 12.58 13.99
N LEU A 178 -8.72 11.25 13.83
CA LEU A 178 -8.25 10.51 12.66
C LEU A 178 -8.83 11.03 11.33
N PRO A 179 -10.15 11.25 11.18
CA PRO A 179 -10.73 11.74 9.94
C PRO A 179 -10.28 13.15 9.58
N TRP A 180 -9.99 13.99 10.57
CA TRP A 180 -9.51 15.35 10.35
C TRP A 180 -8.04 15.37 9.93
N VAL A 181 -7.21 14.59 10.63
CA VAL A 181 -5.79 14.41 10.31
C VAL A 181 -5.63 13.84 8.90
N SER A 182 -6.38 12.79 8.53
CA SER A 182 -6.31 12.22 7.18
C SER A 182 -6.70 13.22 6.08
N LYS A 183 -7.72 14.06 6.30
CA LYS A 183 -8.09 15.12 5.35
C LYS A 183 -6.99 16.17 5.19
N THR A 184 -6.37 16.60 6.28
CA THR A 184 -5.28 17.58 6.25
C THR A 184 -4.03 17.02 5.58
N LEU A 185 -3.67 15.76 5.87
CA LEU A 185 -2.57 15.07 5.20
C LEU A 185 -2.82 14.91 3.70
N LEU A 186 -4.05 14.57 3.30
CA LEU A 186 -4.41 14.49 1.88
C LEU A 186 -4.19 15.83 1.17
N LEU A 187 -4.70 16.93 1.74
CA LEU A 187 -4.52 18.27 1.18
C LEU A 187 -3.05 18.67 1.12
N TYR A 188 -2.28 18.36 2.17
CA TYR A 188 -0.84 18.59 2.20
C TYR A 188 -0.12 17.85 1.08
N THR A 189 -0.39 16.56 0.91
CA THR A 189 0.23 15.72 -0.13
C THR A 189 -0.11 16.22 -1.53
N CYS A 190 -1.38 16.54 -1.81
CA CYS A 190 -1.78 17.10 -3.10
C CYS A 190 -1.08 18.44 -3.39
N SER A 191 -0.96 19.29 -2.37
CA SER A 191 -0.27 20.58 -2.48
C SER A 191 1.23 20.38 -2.74
N MET A 192 1.86 19.41 -2.11
CA MET A 192 3.28 19.08 -2.29
C MET A 192 3.57 18.60 -3.71
N VAL A 193 2.72 17.71 -4.27
CA VAL A 193 2.84 17.27 -5.66
C VAL A 193 2.71 18.44 -6.63
N PHE A 194 1.75 19.33 -6.38
CA PHE A 194 1.58 20.54 -7.18
C PHE A 194 2.79 21.47 -7.10
N ALA A 195 3.33 21.69 -5.89
CA ALA A 195 4.54 22.49 -5.69
C ALA A 195 5.73 21.91 -6.45
N VAL A 196 6.01 20.61 -6.32
CA VAL A 196 7.09 19.93 -7.06
C VAL A 196 6.91 20.07 -8.57
N PHE A 197 5.68 19.95 -9.07
CA PHE A 197 5.40 20.13 -10.49
C PHE A 197 5.70 21.56 -10.97
N VAL A 198 5.30 22.57 -10.19
CA VAL A 198 5.57 23.98 -10.49
C VAL A 198 7.07 24.29 -10.41
N ASP A 199 7.76 23.82 -9.38
CA ASP A 199 9.20 24.03 -9.18
C ASP A 199 10.03 23.40 -10.31
N LEU A 200 9.68 22.18 -10.74
CA LEU A 200 10.32 21.53 -11.88
C LEU A 200 10.11 22.28 -13.19
N LEU A 201 8.92 22.86 -13.39
CA LEU A 201 8.58 23.59 -14.61
C LEU A 201 9.19 25.00 -14.66
N ALA A 202 9.29 25.67 -13.50
CA ALA A 202 9.83 27.01 -13.38
C ALA A 202 11.36 27.03 -13.23
N GLY A 203 11.95 26.02 -12.59
CA GLY A 203 13.36 26.02 -12.19
C GLY A 203 14.37 25.56 -13.24
N ARG A 204 13.94 24.91 -14.34
CA ARG A 204 14.87 24.43 -15.39
C ARG A 204 14.78 25.24 -16.68
N SER A 205 15.88 25.93 -17.00
CA SER A 205 16.09 26.60 -18.29
C SER A 205 16.38 25.60 -19.43
N GLU A 206 17.10 24.50 -19.13
CA GLU A 206 17.39 23.44 -20.10
C GLU A 206 16.45 22.22 -19.91
N LYS A 207 15.59 21.99 -20.90
CA LYS A 207 14.71 20.84 -20.96
C LYS A 207 15.46 19.63 -21.50
N GLN A 208 15.26 18.46 -20.88
CA GLN A 208 15.85 17.21 -21.37
C GLN A 208 15.29 16.85 -22.75
N THR A 209 16.15 16.46 -23.68
CA THR A 209 15.77 15.95 -25.00
C THR A 209 14.98 14.65 -24.85
N ALA A 210 13.95 14.45 -25.69
CA ALA A 210 13.08 13.27 -25.62
C ALA A 210 13.86 11.94 -25.67
N GLN A 211 14.97 11.89 -26.42
CA GLN A 211 15.82 10.71 -26.50
C GLN A 211 16.48 10.38 -25.16
N ASN A 212 16.94 11.38 -24.42
CA ASN A 212 17.57 11.19 -23.11
C ASN A 212 16.52 10.78 -22.06
N PHE A 213 15.26 11.22 -22.21
CA PHE A 213 14.19 10.84 -21.30
C PHE A 213 13.67 9.42 -21.53
N PHE A 214 13.52 8.98 -22.80
CA PHE A 214 12.91 7.69 -23.13
C PHE A 214 13.91 6.55 -23.38
N ALA A 215 15.14 6.85 -23.82
CA ALA A 215 16.08 5.83 -24.28
C ALA A 215 17.35 5.71 -23.44
N GLU A 216 17.75 6.74 -22.68
CA GLU A 216 18.98 6.72 -21.91
C GLU A 216 18.76 6.09 -20.53
N MET A 217 19.17 4.83 -20.39
CA MET A 217 19.17 4.14 -19.10
C MET A 217 20.47 4.41 -18.34
N TYR A 218 20.34 4.99 -17.15
CA TYR A 218 21.46 5.20 -16.23
C TYR A 218 21.51 4.07 -15.20
N ASN A 219 22.57 3.27 -15.21
CA ASN A 219 22.64 2.05 -14.42
C ASN A 219 23.93 1.97 -13.61
N VAL A 220 23.80 2.05 -12.28
CA VAL A 220 24.94 1.92 -11.35
C VAL A 220 25.14 0.50 -10.82
N SER A 221 24.27 -0.46 -11.18
CA SER A 221 24.27 -1.82 -10.61
C SER A 221 25.30 -2.78 -11.22
N GLY A 222 25.82 -2.48 -12.40
CA GLY A 222 26.70 -3.38 -13.16
C GLY A 222 25.98 -4.55 -13.85
N TRP A 223 24.66 -4.70 -13.69
CA TRP A 223 23.86 -5.74 -14.36
C TRP A 223 23.35 -5.30 -15.74
N PRO A 224 22.92 -6.22 -16.62
CA PRO A 224 22.28 -5.86 -17.87
C PRO A 224 21.04 -4.98 -17.66
N ASN A 225 20.77 -4.05 -18.58
CA ASN A 225 19.73 -3.04 -18.46
C ASN A 225 18.33 -3.59 -18.14
N GLY A 226 17.98 -4.79 -18.62
CA GLY A 226 16.70 -5.43 -18.29
C GLY A 226 16.60 -5.87 -16.82
N VAL A 227 17.71 -6.33 -16.22
CA VAL A 227 17.75 -6.71 -14.80
C VAL A 227 17.75 -5.44 -13.94
N ALA A 228 18.51 -4.41 -14.33
CA ALA A 228 18.48 -3.12 -13.67
C ALA A 228 17.08 -2.48 -13.69
N PHE A 229 16.36 -2.58 -14.81
CA PHE A 229 14.96 -2.16 -14.91
C PHE A 229 14.08 -2.87 -13.87
N LEU A 230 14.18 -4.19 -13.72
CA LEU A 230 13.41 -4.93 -12.72
C LEU A 230 13.79 -4.56 -11.28
N ILE A 231 15.09 -4.34 -11.01
CA ILE A 231 15.58 -3.90 -9.70
C ILE A 231 15.07 -2.48 -9.38
N GLY A 232 15.12 -1.56 -10.35
CA GLY A 232 14.60 -0.20 -10.18
C GLY A 232 13.09 -0.13 -10.02
N LEU A 233 12.37 -1.18 -10.43
CA LEU A 233 10.93 -1.31 -10.30
C LEU A 233 10.52 -1.79 -8.89
N SER A 234 11.38 -2.55 -8.21
CA SER A 234 11.24 -2.87 -6.79
C SER A 234 11.91 -1.77 -5.94
N PRO A 235 11.17 -0.96 -5.17
CA PRO A 235 11.79 0.01 -4.27
C PRO A 235 12.53 -0.74 -3.16
N THR A 236 13.81 -1.06 -3.37
CA THR A 236 14.70 -1.54 -2.33
C THR A 236 15.18 -0.31 -1.56
N ASN A 237 14.56 -0.05 -0.41
CA ASN A 237 15.17 0.72 0.67
C ASN A 237 15.63 -0.24 1.75
#